data_AF-A0A6P0Z3N5-F1
#
_entry.id   AF-A0A6P0Z3N5-F1
#
_cell.length_a   1.000
_cell.length_b   1.000
_cell.length_c   1.000
_cell.angle_alpha   90.00
_cell.angle_beta   90.00
_cell.angle_gamma   90.00
#
_symmetry.space_group_name_H-M   'P 1'
#
loop_
_entity.id
_entity.type
_entity.pdbx_description
1 polymer ?
#
loop_
_entity_poly.entity_id
_entity_poly.type
_entity_poly.pdbx_seq_one_letter_code
_entity_poly.pdbx_strand_id
1 'polypeptide(L)'
;MFILKRQDVEISSIQHPKRKQNIPILTYQGQSFRLISVFSDHQQEEAKAFWRELTDHRGKACVLLEETDRFSIWGKVSLEQLRAEESSNSAVSTYT
;
A
#
# COMPACT_ATOMS: atom_id res chain seq x y z
N MET A 1 10.03 11.20 -4.61
CA MET A 1 8.77 11.55 -3.92
C MET A 1 7.67 11.57 -4.97
N PHE A 2 6.88 10.48 -5.13
CA PHE A 2 5.86 10.34 -6.17
C PHE A 2 4.48 10.08 -5.54
N ILE A 3 3.51 10.91 -5.93
CA ILE A 3 2.10 10.73 -5.62
C ILE A 3 1.44 10.22 -6.89
N LEU A 4 0.72 9.10 -6.78
CA LEU A 4 0.02 8.48 -7.90
C LEU A 4 -1.47 8.75 -7.77
N LYS A 5 -2.17 8.87 -8.90
CA LYS A 5 -3.63 8.87 -8.90
C LYS A 5 -4.15 7.48 -9.24
N ARG A 6 -5.38 7.18 -8.84
CA ARG A 6 -6.04 5.91 -9.17
C ARG A 6 -6.00 5.52 -10.66
N GLN A 7 -6.00 6.52 -11.55
CA GLN A 7 -5.93 6.36 -13.01
C GLN A 7 -4.55 5.94 -13.53
N ASP A 8 -3.47 6.19 -12.77
CA ASP A 8 -2.10 5.92 -13.20
C ASP A 8 -1.64 4.51 -12.85
N VAL A 9 -2.48 3.75 -12.12
CA VAL A 9 -2.11 2.48 -11.50
C VAL A 9 -3.14 1.39 -11.78
N GLU A 10 -2.65 0.15 -11.82
CA GLU A 10 -3.49 -1.03 -11.88
C GLU A 10 -3.59 -1.63 -10.48
N ILE A 11 -4.81 -1.83 -9.96
CA ILE A 11 -5.03 -2.50 -8.68
C ILE A 11 -5.67 -3.85 -8.97
N SER A 12 -4.96 -4.91 -8.60
CA SER A 12 -5.40 -6.30 -8.71
C SER A 12 -5.49 -6.93 -7.33
N SER A 13 -6.20 -8.04 -7.20
CA SER A 13 -6.21 -8.84 -5.97
C SER A 13 -5.59 -10.19 -6.26
N ILE A 14 -4.52 -10.53 -5.53
CA ILE A 14 -3.90 -11.84 -5.63
C ILE A 14 -4.47 -12.72 -4.53
N GLN A 15 -5.05 -13.85 -4.92
CA GLN A 15 -5.51 -14.86 -3.96
C GLN A 15 -4.29 -15.56 -3.38
N HIS A 16 -4.16 -15.53 -2.06
CA HIS A 16 -3.03 -16.19 -1.41
C HIS A 16 -3.17 -17.72 -1.56
N PRO A 17 -2.13 -18.45 -2.00
CA PRO A 17 -2.25 -19.89 -2.27
C PRO A 17 -2.53 -20.71 -1.00
N LYS A 18 -2.16 -20.19 0.19
CA LYS A 18 -2.38 -20.88 1.47
C LYS A 18 -3.56 -20.35 2.28
N ARG A 19 -4.12 -19.19 1.93
CA ARG A 19 -5.26 -18.59 2.66
C ARG A 19 -6.25 -18.04 1.64
N LYS A 20 -7.55 -18.28 1.83
CA LYS A 20 -8.62 -17.70 0.98
C LYS A 20 -8.77 -16.17 1.14
N GLN A 21 -7.69 -15.45 1.46
CA GLN A 21 -7.68 -14.00 1.59
C GLN A 21 -7.11 -13.37 0.32
N ASN A 22 -7.81 -12.37 -0.18
CA ASN A 22 -7.40 -11.57 -1.32
C ASN A 22 -6.51 -10.43 -0.82
N ILE A 23 -5.28 -10.37 -1.33
CA ILE A 23 -4.35 -9.29 -0.99
C ILE A 23 -4.42 -8.27 -2.14
N PRO A 24 -4.79 -7.01 -1.86
CA PRO A 24 -4.77 -5.97 -2.88
C PRO A 24 -3.32 -5.64 -3.23
N ILE A 25 -3.01 -5.65 -4.52
CA ILE A 25 -1.71 -5.34 -5.10
C ILE A 25 -1.88 -4.22 -6.12
N LEU A 26 -1.14 -3.15 -5.90
CA LEU A 26 -0.99 -2.05 -6.84
C LEU A 26 0.21 -2.33 -7.74
N THR A 27 0.01 -2.24 -9.04
CA THR A 27 1.07 -2.35 -10.04
C THR A 27 1.25 -1.00 -10.73
N TYR A 28 2.48 -0.51 -10.74
CA TYR A 28 2.86 0.73 -11.39
C TYR A 28 4.24 0.57 -12.03
N GLN A 29 4.37 0.89 -13.32
CA GLN A 29 5.61 0.76 -14.10
C GLN A 29 6.31 -0.61 -13.95
N GLY A 30 5.53 -1.70 -13.90
CA GLY A 30 6.06 -3.06 -13.74
C GLY A 30 6.54 -3.41 -12.32
N GLN A 31 6.34 -2.52 -11.35
CA GLN A 31 6.61 -2.77 -9.94
C GLN A 31 5.31 -3.05 -9.18
N SER A 32 5.37 -3.97 -8.21
CA SER A 32 4.23 -4.32 -7.36
C SER A 32 4.37 -3.72 -5.97
N PHE A 33 3.23 -3.30 -5.43
CA PHE A 33 3.11 -2.68 -4.12
C PHE A 33 1.94 -3.30 -3.37
N ARG A 34 2.09 -3.53 -2.07
CA ARG A 34 1.04 -4.03 -1.18
C ARG A 34 0.51 -2.88 -0.34
N LEU A 35 -0.80 -2.91 -0.09
CA LEU A 35 -1.45 -1.94 0.78
C LEU A 35 -0.86 -2.00 2.20
N ILE A 36 -0.40 -0.85 2.71
CA ILE A 36 0.10 -0.67 4.08
C ILE A 36 -1.00 -0.07 4.96
N SER A 37 -1.59 1.04 4.52
CA SER A 37 -2.59 1.78 5.29
C SER A 37 -3.50 2.60 4.37
N VAL A 38 -4.69 2.93 4.87
CA VAL A 38 -5.70 3.76 4.20
C VAL A 38 -6.11 4.88 5.15
N PHE A 39 -6.33 6.07 4.60
CA PHE A 39 -6.69 7.30 5.30
C PHE A 39 -7.88 7.93 4.57
N SER A 40 -8.81 8.52 5.28
CA SER A 40 -9.95 9.22 4.66
C SER A 40 -9.50 10.51 3.94
N ASP A 41 -10.38 11.11 3.12
CA ASP A 41 -10.10 12.36 2.40
C ASP A 41 -9.66 13.52 3.33
N HIS A 42 -10.22 13.58 4.54
CA HIS A 42 -9.92 14.60 5.55
C HIS A 42 -8.57 14.37 6.25
N GLN A 43 -7.93 13.22 6.05
CA GLN A 43 -6.67 12.83 6.67
C GLN A 43 -5.47 12.96 5.72
N GLN A 44 -5.58 13.82 4.71
CA GLN A 44 -4.53 14.04 3.71
C GLN A 44 -3.16 14.35 4.34
N GLU A 45 -3.13 15.20 5.36
CA GLU A 45 -1.88 15.61 6.02
C GLU A 45 -1.25 14.45 6.78
N GLU A 46 -2.05 13.65 7.48
CA GLU A 46 -1.61 12.44 8.18
C GLU A 46 -1.05 11.39 7.19
N ALA A 47 -1.75 11.18 6.06
CA ALA A 47 -1.30 10.26 5.02
C ALA A 47 0.05 10.70 4.42
N LYS A 48 0.22 11.99 4.15
CA LYS A 48 1.49 12.56 3.65
C LYS A 48 2.61 12.46 4.68
N ALA A 49 2.33 12.72 5.95
CA ALA A 49 3.30 12.59 7.03
C ALA A 49 3.75 11.14 7.22
N PHE A 50 2.81 10.18 7.25
CA PHE A 50 3.11 8.77 7.38
C PHE A 50 3.91 8.24 6.18
N TRP A 51 3.53 8.64 4.97
CA TRP A 51 4.29 8.29 3.77
C TRP A 51 5.72 8.81 3.83
N ARG A 52 5.91 10.09 4.22
CA ARG A 52 7.24 10.69 4.44
C ARG A 52 8.04 9.93 5.48
N GLU A 53 7.43 9.56 6.61
CA GLU A 53 8.12 8.77 7.63
C GLU A 53 8.64 7.43 7.07
N LEU A 54 7.84 6.73 6.27
CA LEU A 54 8.26 5.47 5.68
C LEU A 54 9.38 5.64 4.65
N THR A 55 9.32 6.68 3.81
CA THR A 55 10.32 6.90 2.76
C THR A 55 11.61 7.50 3.30
N ASP A 56 11.52 8.56 4.10
CA ASP A 56 12.68 9.30 4.60
C ASP A 56 13.33 8.62 5.80
N HIS A 57 12.53 8.20 6.80
CA HIS A 57 13.10 7.67 8.03
C HIS A 57 13.41 6.17 7.94
N ARG A 58 12.58 5.39 7.23
CA ARG A 58 12.76 3.94 7.13
C ARG A 58 13.40 3.48 5.82
N GLY A 59 13.64 4.39 4.87
CA GLY A 59 14.19 4.05 3.55
C GLY A 59 13.32 3.07 2.75
N LYS A 60 12.03 2.95 3.09
CA LYS A 60 11.12 2.02 2.40
C LYS A 60 10.62 2.67 1.10
N ALA A 61 10.66 1.91 0.01
CA ALA A 61 10.05 2.33 -1.23
C ALA A 61 8.52 2.24 -1.10
N CYS A 62 7.88 3.38 -0.84
CA CYS A 62 6.43 3.48 -0.68
C CYS A 62 5.84 4.51 -1.65
N VAL A 63 4.61 4.30 -2.06
CA VAL A 63 3.83 5.23 -2.89
C VAL A 63 2.58 5.67 -2.15
N LEU A 64 2.25 6.95 -2.28
CA LEU A 64 0.98 7.51 -1.83
C LEU A 64 0.05 7.53 -3.05
N LEU A 65 -1.08 6.85 -2.93
CA LEU A 65 -2.15 6.83 -3.92
C LEU A 65 -3.27 7.77 -3.46
N GLU A 66 -3.59 8.74 -4.30
CA GLU A 66 -4.75 9.60 -4.15
C GLU A 66 -5.94 8.99 -4.90
N GLU A 67 -6.99 8.68 -4.16
CA GLU A 67 -8.30 8.26 -4.66
C GLU A 67 -9.31 9.37 -4.38
N THR A 68 -10.49 9.30 -5.00
CA THR A 68 -11.50 10.37 -4.93
C THR A 68 -11.94 10.70 -3.50
N ASP A 69 -12.03 9.70 -2.63
CA ASP A 69 -12.56 9.84 -1.27
C ASP A 69 -11.57 9.37 -0.18
N ARG A 70 -10.33 9.04 -0.56
CA ARG A 70 -9.32 8.50 0.37
C ARG A 70 -7.90 8.58 -0.16
N PHE A 71 -6.96 8.41 0.76
CA PHE A 71 -5.53 8.25 0.48
C PHE A 71 -5.09 6.86 0.91
N SER A 72 -4.33 6.17 0.06
CA SER A 72 -3.85 4.82 0.33
C SER A 72 -2.33 4.77 0.20
N ILE A 73 -1.65 4.16 1.16
CA ILE A 73 -0.19 4.04 1.16
C ILE A 73 0.18 2.61 0.82
N TRP A 74 1.05 2.44 -0.16
CA TRP A 74 1.46 1.13 -0.66
C TRP A 74 2.97 0.97 -0.57
N GLY A 75 3.42 -0.15 -0.02
CA GLY A 75 4.83 -0.51 0.10
C GLY A 75 5.26 -1.42 -1.04
N LYS A 76 6.42 -1.14 -1.63
CA LYS A 76 7.01 -1.97 -2.67
C LYS A 76 7.27 -3.37 -2.12
N VAL A 77 6.84 -4.37 -2.86
CA VAL A 77 7.00 -5.77 -2.50
C VAL A 77 7.35 -6.57 -3.74
N SER A 78 8.19 -7.59 -3.56
CA SER A 78 8.39 -8.60 -4.60
C SER A 78 7.27 -9.64 -4.49
N LEU A 79 6.68 -10.04 -5.62
CA LEU A 79 5.65 -11.08 -5.66
C LEU A 79 6.10 -12.40 -4.99
N GLU A 80 7.39 -12.70 -5.09
CA GLU A 80 8.01 -13.84 -4.42
C GLU A 80 8.04 -13.68 -2.89
N GLN A 81 8.34 -12.46 -2.41
CA GLN A 81 8.35 -12.11 -0.99
C GLN A 81 6.93 -12.12 -0.39
N LEU A 82 5.91 -11.72 -1.16
CA LEU A 82 4.50 -11.84 -0.76
C LEU A 82 4.05 -13.28 -0.53
N ARG A 83 4.65 -14.26 -1.22
CA ARG A 83 4.38 -15.69 -0.99
C ARG A 83 5.10 -16.22 0.26
N ALA A 84 6.12 -15.51 0.74
CA ALA A 84 6.98 -15.91 1.84
C ALA A 84 6.70 -15.18 3.17
N GLU A 85 6.24 -13.93 3.14
CA GLU A 85 6.05 -13.09 4.33
C GLU A 85 4.61 -13.14 4.89
N GLU A 86 4.42 -13.89 5.98
CA GLU A 86 3.22 -13.88 6.83
C GLU A 86 3.48 -13.27 8.24
N SER A 87 4.65 -12.69 8.52
CA SER A 87 5.08 -12.52 9.93
C SER A 87 5.48 -11.12 10.41
N SER A 88 5.36 -10.03 9.63
CA SER A 88 5.90 -8.73 10.08
C SER A 88 5.15 -7.46 9.67
N ASN A 89 3.83 -7.50 9.42
CA ASN A 89 3.07 -6.26 9.37
C ASN A 89 1.68 -6.42 9.99
N SER A 90 1.67 -6.65 11.31
CA SER A 90 0.52 -6.32 12.16
C SER A 90 0.42 -4.79 12.31
N ALA A 91 -0.81 -4.32 12.41
CA ALA A 91 -1.26 -2.97 12.75
C ALA A 91 -1.49 -1.99 11.58
N VAL A 92 -2.63 -2.16 10.90
CA VAL A 92 -3.81 -1.35 11.28
C VAL A 92 -5.06 -2.15 10.96
N SER A 93 -5.65 -2.68 12.03
CA SER A 93 -7.01 -3.18 12.01
C SER A 93 -7.94 -1.98 12.07
N THR A 94 -8.56 -1.59 10.97
CA THR A 94 -9.72 -0.69 11.01
C THR A 94 -10.97 -1.56 11.01
N TYR A 95 -11.51 -1.82 12.20
CA TYR A 95 -12.87 -2.31 12.37
C TYR A 95 -13.69 -1.15 12.96
N THR A 96 -14.81 -0.86 12.28
CA THR A 96 -16.06 -0.23 12.69
C THR A 96 -16.08 0.71 13.89
#